data_AF-A0A7V4E6B9-F1
#
_entry.id   AF-A0A7V4E6B9-F1
#
_cell.length_a   1.000
_cell.length_b   1.000
_cell.length_c   1.000
_cell.angle_alpha   90.00
_cell.angle_beta   90.00
_cell.angle_gamma   90.00
#
_symmetry.space_group_name_H-M   'P 1'
#
loop_
_entity.id
_entity.type
_entity.pdbx_description
1 polymer ?
#
loop_
_entity_poly.entity_id
_entity_poly.type
_entity_poly.pdbx_seq_one_letter_code
_entity_poly.pdbx_strand_id
1 'polypeptide(L)'
;MSLEAYDYFLPEELIAQEGVEPRDVARMLVVYREGLFRAEHRQVRDLPEYLRPGDVLVFNESKVIPARLLAQRPTGGRVEVLLV
;
A
#
# COMPACT_ATOMS: atom_id res chain seq x y z
N MET A 1 21.10 -15.68 6.66
CA MET A 1 20.76 -15.38 5.26
C MET A 1 21.49 -14.10 4.88
N SER A 2 22.15 -14.07 3.73
CA SER A 2 22.78 -12.84 3.20
C SER A 2 21.70 -11.95 2.58
N LEU A 3 21.90 -10.63 2.65
CA LEU A 3 21.02 -9.65 2.00
C LEU A 3 20.97 -9.87 0.48
N GLU A 4 22.09 -10.30 -0.10
CA GLU A 4 22.26 -10.54 -1.53
C GLU A 4 21.29 -11.58 -2.09
N ALA A 5 20.75 -12.49 -1.25
CA ALA A 5 19.79 -13.49 -1.68
C ALA A 5 18.43 -12.90 -2.12
N TYR A 6 18.20 -11.61 -1.85
CA TYR A 6 16.99 -10.87 -2.20
C TYR A 6 17.28 -9.66 -3.10
N ASP A 7 18.52 -9.53 -3.58
CA ASP A 7 18.92 -8.41 -4.44
C ASP A 7 18.54 -8.68 -5.90
N TYR A 8 18.16 -7.62 -6.62
CA TYR A 8 17.88 -7.65 -8.05
C TYR A 8 18.12 -6.27 -8.67
N PHE A 9 18.54 -6.26 -9.93
CA PHE A 9 18.72 -5.01 -10.65
C PHE A 9 17.36 -4.34 -10.93
N LEU A 10 17.16 -3.14 -10.38
CA LEU A 10 15.99 -2.30 -10.60
C LEU A 10 16.44 -0.95 -11.17
N PRO A 11 16.21 -0.69 -12.48
CA PRO A 11 16.41 0.63 -13.05
C PRO A 11 15.56 1.68 -12.31
N GLU A 12 16.17 2.82 -11.96
CA GLU A 12 15.50 3.89 -11.20
C GLU A 12 14.28 4.45 -11.94
N GLU A 13 14.33 4.49 -13.27
CA GLU A 13 13.25 4.95 -14.13
C GLU A 13 11.99 4.06 -14.08
N LEU A 14 12.10 2.83 -13.58
CA LEU A 14 10.97 1.93 -13.39
C LEU A 14 10.28 2.11 -12.02
N ILE A 15 10.82 2.96 -11.15
CA ILE A 15 10.17 3.35 -9.89
C ILE A 15 9.19 4.48 -10.18
N ALA A 16 7.90 4.15 -10.12
CA ALA A 16 6.83 5.12 -10.36
C ALA A 16 6.91 6.29 -9.37
N GLN A 17 6.95 7.52 -9.90
CA GLN A 17 6.95 8.77 -9.13
C GLN A 17 5.53 9.25 -8.82
N GLU A 18 4.56 8.81 -9.62
CA GLU A 18 3.14 9.12 -9.47
C GLU A 18 2.28 7.88 -9.80
N GLY A 19 1.06 7.84 -9.28
CA GLY A 19 0.10 6.80 -9.61
C GLY A 19 -0.52 7.05 -10.98
N VAL A 20 -0.79 5.97 -11.73
CA VAL A 20 -1.60 6.06 -12.95
C VAL A 20 -3.06 6.35 -12.61
N GLU A 21 -3.75 7.10 -13.48
CA GLU A 21 -5.18 7.39 -13.34
C GLU A 21 -5.94 7.01 -14.63
N PRO A 22 -7.04 6.23 -14.55
CA PRO A 22 -7.65 5.67 -13.34
C PRO A 22 -6.79 4.60 -12.66
N ARG A 23 -6.79 4.53 -11.31
CA ARG A 23 -5.92 3.62 -10.54
C ARG A 23 -5.97 2.13 -10.94
N ASP A 24 -7.13 1.66 -11.39
CA ASP A 24 -7.35 0.26 -11.75
C ASP A 24 -6.75 -0.15 -13.11
N VAL A 25 -6.19 0.80 -13.88
CA VAL A 25 -5.44 0.52 -15.12
C VAL A 25 -3.99 0.16 -14.85
N ALA A 26 -3.54 0.26 -13.60
CA ALA A 26 -2.21 -0.19 -13.20
C ALA A 26 -2.00 -1.65 -13.57
N ARG A 27 -0.76 -2.00 -14.00
CA ARG A 27 -0.41 -3.36 -14.37
C ARG A 27 -0.40 -4.26 -13.11
N MET A 28 -0.96 -5.45 -13.25
CA MET A 28 -0.95 -6.52 -12.25
C MET A 28 -0.23 -7.73 -12.86
N LEU A 29 0.82 -8.22 -12.17
CA LEU A 29 1.48 -9.46 -12.53
C LEU A 29 0.88 -10.60 -11.72
N VAL A 30 0.21 -11.55 -12.37
CA VAL A 30 -0.34 -12.75 -11.72
C VAL A 30 0.69 -13.86 -11.83
N VAL A 31 1.17 -14.38 -10.70
CA VAL A 31 2.14 -15.48 -10.63
C VAL A 31 1.53 -16.66 -9.88
N TYR A 32 1.58 -17.85 -10.49
CA TYR A 32 1.05 -19.06 -9.89
C TYR A 32 2.12 -19.72 -9.00
N ARG A 33 1.76 -19.98 -7.74
CA ARG A 33 2.69 -20.53 -6.73
C ARG A 33 3.03 -22.00 -6.95
N GLU A 34 2.09 -22.76 -7.51
CA GLU A 34 2.19 -24.21 -7.69
C GLU A 34 2.31 -24.58 -9.18
N GLY A 35 2.94 -25.72 -9.44
CA GLY A 35 3.13 -26.24 -10.78
C GLY A 35 4.33 -25.65 -11.51
N LEU A 36 4.34 -25.77 -12.83
CA LEU A 36 5.35 -25.12 -13.67
C LEU A 36 5.19 -23.61 -13.60
N PHE A 37 6.31 -22.89 -13.66
CA PHE A 37 6.31 -21.44 -13.65
C PHE A 37 5.36 -20.88 -14.71
N ARG A 38 4.40 -20.07 -14.26
CA ARG A 38 3.44 -19.39 -15.11
C ARG A 38 3.19 -18.00 -14.55
N ALA A 39 3.21 -17.01 -15.44
CA ALA A 39 2.87 -15.64 -15.13
C ALA A 39 1.98 -15.04 -16.21
N GLU A 40 1.08 -14.14 -15.81
CA GLU A 40 0.18 -13.41 -16.72
C GLU A 40 0.31 -11.90 -16.47
N HIS A 41 0.28 -11.12 -17.55
CA HIS A 41 0.22 -9.67 -17.49
C HIS A 41 -1.24 -9.21 -17.61
N ARG A 42 -1.74 -8.52 -16.59
CA ARG A 42 -3.11 -8.03 -16.47
C ARG A 42 -3.15 -6.58 -16.00
N GLN A 43 -4.34 -6.04 -15.82
CA GLN A 43 -4.57 -4.81 -15.09
C GLN A 43 -5.26 -5.10 -13.75
N VAL A 44 -5.15 -4.19 -12.79
CA VAL A 44 -5.79 -4.34 -11.47
C VAL A 44 -7.31 -4.50 -11.58
N ARG A 45 -7.96 -3.87 -12.57
CA ARG A 45 -9.38 -4.06 -12.87
C ARG A 45 -9.78 -5.51 -13.21
N ASP A 46 -8.83 -6.34 -13.65
CA ASP A 46 -9.06 -7.75 -13.97
C ASP A 46 -9.02 -8.64 -12.72
N LEU A 47 -8.67 -8.09 -11.54
CA LEU A 47 -8.60 -8.85 -10.28
C LEU A 47 -9.84 -9.72 -10.00
N PRO A 48 -11.09 -9.26 -10.25
CA PRO A 48 -12.27 -10.11 -10.04
C PRO A 48 -12.26 -11.42 -10.83
N GLU A 49 -11.56 -11.52 -11.97
CA GLU A 49 -11.44 -12.78 -12.74
C GLU A 49 -10.67 -13.88 -12.00
N TYR A 50 -9.88 -13.50 -10.99
CA TYR A 50 -9.02 -14.42 -10.21
C TYR A 50 -9.61 -14.79 -8.84
N LEU A 51 -10.75 -14.20 -8.49
CA LEU A 51 -11.44 -14.46 -7.23
C LEU A 51 -12.61 -15.40 -7.44
N ARG A 52 -12.94 -16.16 -6.39
CA ARG A 52 -14.08 -17.06 -6.38
C ARG A 52 -15.13 -16.58 -5.37
N PRO A 53 -16.41 -16.92 -5.58
CA PRO A 53 -17.42 -16.71 -4.56
C PRO A 53 -16.99 -17.35 -3.23
N GLY A 54 -16.97 -16.56 -2.16
CA GLY A 54 -16.53 -17.00 -0.83
C GLY A 54 -15.11 -16.55 -0.45
N ASP A 55 -14.32 -16.03 -1.39
CA ASP A 55 -13.03 -15.43 -1.06
C ASP A 55 -13.22 -14.15 -0.21
N VAL A 56 -12.29 -13.92 0.72
CA VAL A 56 -12.29 -12.75 1.60
C VAL A 56 -11.13 -11.84 1.23
N LEU A 57 -11.45 -10.65 0.74
CA LEU A 57 -10.47 -9.57 0.57
C LEU A 57 -10.36 -8.78 1.87
N VAL A 58 -9.18 -8.80 2.47
CA VAL A 58 -8.88 -8.05 3.68
C VAL A 58 -8.12 -6.79 3.30
N PHE A 59 -8.70 -5.63 3.59
CA PHE A 59 -8.09 -4.33 3.35
C PHE A 59 -7.65 -3.70 4.67
N ASN A 60 -6.53 -2.99 4.63
CA ASN A 60 -6.09 -2.19 5.76
C ASN A 60 -6.61 -0.75 5.61
N GLU A 61 -7.39 -0.30 6.58
CA GLU A 61 -7.79 1.09 6.72
C GLU A 61 -6.99 1.73 7.86
N SER A 62 -5.93 2.47 7.50
CA SER A 62 -5.09 3.16 8.48
C SER A 62 -5.84 4.31 9.12
N LYS A 63 -5.86 4.35 10.46
CA LYS A 63 -6.50 5.42 11.23
C LYS A 63 -5.47 6.18 12.06
N VAL A 64 -5.47 7.51 11.93
CA VAL A 64 -4.64 8.36 12.79
C VAL A 64 -5.20 8.35 14.20
N ILE A 65 -4.31 8.14 15.17
CA ILE A 65 -4.62 8.30 16.60
C ILE A 65 -4.22 9.72 16.98
N PRO A 66 -5.19 10.61 17.26
CA PRO A 66 -4.87 11.99 17.59
C PRO A 66 -4.22 12.07 18.97
N ALA A 67 -3.26 12.98 19.13
CA ALA A 67 -2.65 13.26 20.41
C ALA A 67 -3.25 14.55 21.00
N ARG A 68 -3.81 14.45 22.21
CA ARG A 68 -4.33 15.59 22.97
C ARG A 68 -3.22 16.15 23.86
N LEU A 69 -2.78 17.36 23.58
CA LEU A 69 -1.82 18.08 24.42
C LEU A 69 -2.52 19.18 25.21
N LEU A 70 -2.26 19.21 26.51
CA LEU A 70 -2.70 20.28 27.40
C LEU A 70 -1.51 21.23 27.62
N ALA A 71 -1.73 22.52 27.38
CA ALA A 71 -0.71 23.55 27.50
C ALA A 71 -1.22 24.77 28.27
N GLN A 72 -0.30 25.64 28.67
CA GLN A 72 -0.61 26.92 29.31
C GLN A 72 0.15 28.04 28.59
N ARG A 73 -0.54 29.13 28.29
CA ARG A 73 0.09 30.35 27.74
C ARG A 73 0.98 30.98 28.82
N PRO A 74 2.01 31.75 28.43
CA PRO A 74 2.79 32.55 29.39
C PRO A 74 1.93 33.51 30.23
N THR A 75 0.80 33.97 29.68
CA THR A 75 -0.19 34.81 30.37
C THR A 75 -1.08 34.05 31.38
N GLY A 76 -0.91 32.72 31.52
CA GLY A 76 -1.65 31.87 32.46
C GLY A 76 -2.90 31.17 31.89
N GLY A 77 -3.35 31.54 30.68
CA GLY A 77 -4.52 30.91 30.05
C GLY A 77 -4.28 29.45 29.62
N ARG A 78 -5.26 28.56 29.87
CA ARG A 78 -5.21 27.15 29.43
C ARG A 78 -5.45 27.03 27.93
N VAL A 79 -4.75 26.10 27.28
CA VAL A 79 -4.89 25.77 25.85
C VAL A 79 -4.91 24.25 25.69
N GLU A 80 -5.70 23.79 24.74
CA GLU A 80 -5.70 22.41 24.28
C GLU A 80 -5.29 22.39 22.81
N VAL A 81 -4.41 21.45 22.44
CA VAL A 81 -3.96 21.24 21.07
C VAL A 81 -4.23 19.79 20.70
N LEU A 82 -4.90 19.59 19.58
CA LEU A 82 -5.10 18.26 18.99
C LEU A 82 -4.11 18.11 17.84
N LEU A 83 -3.13 17.22 17.98
CA LEU A 83 -2.29 16.80 16.85
C LEU A 83 -3.05 15.71 16.10
N VAL A 84 -3.27 15.98 14.82
CA VAL A 84 -3.94 15.09 13.86
C VAL A 84 -3.01 14.81 12.69
#